data_AF-A0AAW8E5Q2-F1
#
_entry.id   AF-A0AAW8E5Q2-F1
#
_cell.length_a   1.000
_cell.length_b   1.000
_cell.length_c   1.000
_cell.angle_alpha   90.00
_cell.angle_beta   90.00
_cell.angle_gamma   90.00
#
_symmetry.space_group_name_H-M   'P 1'
#
loop_
_entity.id
_entity.type
_entity.pdbx_description
1 polymer ?
#
loop_
_entity_poly.entity_id
_entity_poly.type
_entity_poly.pdbx_seq_one_letter_code
_entity_poly.pdbx_strand_id
1 'polypeptide(L)'
;MWTAIASLFAGLVFGLGLIVSGMANPAKILGFLDVGGAWDPSLAFVMAGAVAVSTVGFLLAGRRKESLLGGPLTLPSLRHIDRRLVGGSLLFGVGWGIAGFCPGPALVSLGTGEVKALVFVGAMLLGMGLFELLERRRFARHPASA
;
A
#
# COMPACT_ATOMS: atom_id res chain seq x y z
N MET A 1 21.89 -9.36 8.59
CA MET A 1 22.65 -8.26 7.93
C MET A 1 22.25 -8.09 6.47
N TRP A 2 22.41 -9.13 5.64
CA TRP A 2 22.13 -9.08 4.20
C TRP A 2 20.68 -8.71 3.84
N THR A 3 19.71 -9.22 4.60
CA THR A 3 18.28 -8.88 4.45
C THR A 3 17.99 -7.40 4.69
N ALA A 4 18.64 -6.77 5.67
CA ALA A 4 18.46 -5.35 5.95
C ALA A 4 19.01 -4.47 4.82
N ILE A 5 20.19 -4.82 4.30
CA ILE A 5 20.79 -4.13 3.15
C ILE A 5 19.88 -4.29 1.92
N ALA A 6 19.41 -5.51 1.63
CA ALA A 6 18.49 -5.75 0.52
C ALA A 6 17.17 -4.95 0.68
N SER A 7 16.61 -4.86 1.89
CA SER A 7 15.40 -4.08 2.16
C SER A 7 15.63 -2.57 1.99
N LEU A 8 16.80 -2.06 2.36
CA LEU A 8 17.17 -0.66 2.18
C LEU A 8 17.28 -0.33 0.69
N PHE A 9 17.98 -1.17 -0.08
CA PHE A 9 18.07 -1.00 -1.54
C PHE A 9 16.70 -1.08 -2.21
N ALA A 10 15.86 -2.04 -1.82
CA ALA A 10 14.50 -2.15 -2.35
C ALA A 10 13.66 -0.90 -2.03
N GLY A 11 13.74 -0.40 -0.79
CA GLY A 11 13.08 0.83 -0.37
C GLY A 11 13.59 2.06 -1.12
N LEU A 12 14.90 2.17 -1.34
CA LEU A 12 15.51 3.27 -2.09
C LEU A 12 15.06 3.26 -3.55
N VAL A 13 15.10 2.11 -4.22
CA VAL A 13 14.63 1.97 -5.61
C VAL A 13 13.14 2.29 -5.72
N PHE A 14 12.33 1.81 -4.77
CA PHE A 14 10.90 2.11 -4.73
C PHE A 14 10.65 3.61 -4.54
N GLY A 15 11.27 4.23 -3.54
CA GLY A 15 11.14 5.66 -3.26
C GLY A 15 11.59 6.55 -4.43
N LEU A 16 12.75 6.24 -5.02
CA LEU A 16 13.24 6.93 -6.22
C LEU A 16 12.25 6.77 -7.40
N GLY A 17 11.70 5.58 -7.60
CA GLY A 17 10.66 5.36 -8.61
C GLY A 17 9.41 6.21 -8.37
N LEU A 18 8.97 6.36 -7.12
CA LEU A 18 7.83 7.22 -6.76
C LEU A 18 8.10 8.71 -7.03
N ILE A 19 9.33 9.16 -6.76
CA ILE A 19 9.75 10.56 -7.01
C ILE A 19 9.83 10.82 -8.52
N VAL A 20 10.52 9.95 -9.28
CA VAL A 20 10.70 10.10 -10.74
C VAL A 20 9.37 10.02 -11.49
N SER A 21 8.45 9.16 -11.05
CA SER A 21 7.10 9.06 -11.63
C SER A 21 6.17 10.23 -11.23
N GLY A 22 6.57 11.06 -10.28
CA GLY A 22 5.75 12.18 -9.79
C GLY A 22 4.56 11.77 -8.91
N MET A 23 4.48 10.50 -8.49
CA MET A 23 3.39 10.01 -7.62
C MET A 23 3.43 10.58 -6.20
N ALA A 24 4.56 11.14 -5.77
CA ALA A 24 4.67 11.85 -4.50
C ALA A 24 3.91 13.20 -4.50
N ASN A 25 3.41 13.67 -5.65
CA ASN A 25 2.63 14.89 -5.75
C ASN A 25 1.12 14.59 -5.68
N PRO A 26 0.39 15.07 -4.66
CA PRO A 26 -1.05 14.83 -4.54
C PRO A 26 -1.86 15.40 -5.71
N ALA A 27 -1.37 16.44 -6.40
CA ALA A 27 -2.03 17.00 -7.57
C ALA A 27 -2.13 15.99 -8.73
N LYS A 28 -1.14 15.10 -8.89
CA LYS A 28 -1.17 14.02 -9.89
C LYS A 28 -2.26 12.99 -9.58
N ILE A 29 -2.44 12.67 -8.30
CA ILE A 29 -3.46 11.70 -7.86
C ILE A 29 -4.86 12.31 -8.02
N LEU A 30 -5.03 13.57 -7.61
CA LEU A 30 -6.31 14.28 -7.78
C LEU A 30 -6.65 14.50 -9.27
N GLY A 31 -5.67 14.86 -10.10
CA GLY A 31 -5.86 15.02 -11.55
C GLY A 31 -6.21 13.71 -12.27
N PHE A 32 -5.77 12.56 -11.77
CA PHE A 32 -6.24 11.26 -12.26
C PHE A 32 -7.69 10.96 -11.87
N LEU A 33 -8.14 11.43 -10.70
CA LEU A 33 -9.51 11.23 -10.21
C LEU A 33 -10.49 12.28 -10.78
N ASP A 34 -10.00 13.39 -11.32
CA ASP A 34 -10.79 14.46 -11.92
C ASP A 34 -11.24 14.13 -13.35
N VAL A 35 -12.10 13.10 -13.48
CA VAL A 35 -12.64 12.61 -14.77
C VAL A 35 -13.56 13.65 -15.44
N GLY A 36 -14.07 14.63 -14.69
CA GLY A 36 -14.96 15.69 -15.19
C GLY A 36 -14.25 16.99 -15.59
N GLY A 37 -12.93 17.10 -15.39
CA GLY A 37 -12.15 18.31 -15.58
C GLY A 37 -10.87 18.06 -16.38
N ALA A 38 -9.72 18.44 -15.82
CA ALA A 38 -8.42 18.33 -16.48
C ALA A 38 -7.78 16.95 -16.21
N TRP A 39 -8.43 15.91 -16.74
CA TRP A 39 -8.05 14.52 -16.46
C TRP A 39 -6.62 14.19 -16.96
N ASP A 40 -5.76 13.71 -16.05
CA ASP A 40 -4.37 13.32 -16.35
C ASP A 40 -4.21 11.79 -16.33
N PRO A 41 -4.08 11.12 -17.50
CA PRO A 41 -3.96 9.66 -17.59
C PRO A 41 -2.57 9.13 -17.22
N SER A 42 -1.58 9.98 -16.93
CA SER A 42 -0.20 9.53 -16.67
C SER A 42 -0.11 8.55 -15.50
N LEU A 43 -0.96 8.69 -14.47
CA LEU A 43 -0.99 7.79 -13.33
C LEU A 43 -1.44 6.36 -13.74
N ALA A 44 -2.35 6.24 -14.69
CA ALA A 44 -2.84 4.94 -15.17
C ALA A 44 -1.72 4.12 -15.81
N PHE A 45 -0.84 4.75 -16.60
CA PHE A 45 0.31 4.06 -17.20
C PHE A 45 1.29 3.56 -16.15
N VAL A 46 1.55 4.36 -15.12
CA VAL A 46 2.43 3.98 -14.01
C VAL A 46 1.84 2.83 -13.21
N MET A 47 0.54 2.90 -12.89
CA MET A 47 -0.18 1.82 -12.20
C MET A 47 -0.20 0.54 -13.03
N ALA A 48 -0.52 0.62 -14.32
CA ALA A 48 -0.55 -0.54 -15.22
C ALA A 48 0.83 -1.19 -15.35
N GLY A 49 1.90 -0.40 -15.48
CA GLY A 49 3.27 -0.90 -15.49
C GLY A 49 3.65 -1.60 -14.18
N ALA A 50 3.33 -0.98 -13.04
CA ALA A 50 3.56 -1.57 -11.73
C ALA A 50 2.79 -2.89 -11.54
N VAL A 51 1.53 -2.95 -11.97
CA VAL A 51 0.71 -4.17 -11.93
C VAL A 51 1.28 -5.25 -12.84
N ALA A 52 1.70 -4.92 -14.06
CA ALA A 52 2.28 -5.89 -14.99
C ALA A 52 3.59 -6.48 -14.43
N VAL A 53 4.51 -5.64 -13.95
CA VAL A 53 5.79 -6.07 -13.38
C VAL A 53 5.58 -6.89 -12.12
N SER A 54 4.70 -6.45 -11.20
CA SER A 54 4.40 -7.19 -9.98
C SER A 54 3.72 -8.53 -10.27
N THR A 55 2.81 -8.60 -11.24
CA THR A 55 2.18 -9.86 -11.66
C THR A 55 3.22 -10.87 -12.13
N VAL A 56 4.14 -10.46 -13.02
CA VAL A 56 5.25 -11.33 -13.47
C VAL A 56 6.11 -11.75 -12.26
N GLY A 57 6.42 -10.82 -11.36
CA GLY A 57 7.15 -11.11 -10.13
C GLY A 57 6.47 -12.16 -9.26
N PHE A 58 5.17 -12.05 -9.01
CA PHE A 58 4.38 -12.99 -8.23
C PHE A 58 4.23 -14.35 -8.93
N LEU A 59 4.09 -14.39 -10.25
CA LEU A 59 4.05 -15.64 -11.02
C LEU A 59 5.37 -16.40 -10.93
N LEU A 60 6.50 -15.70 -11.05
CA LEU A 60 7.83 -16.29 -10.87
C LEU A 60 8.08 -16.71 -9.43
N ALA A 61 7.65 -15.90 -8.47
CA ALA A 61 7.73 -16.21 -7.04
C ALA A 61 6.91 -17.45 -6.68
N GLY A 62 5.73 -17.62 -7.27
CA GLY A 62 4.87 -18.80 -7.07
C GLY A 62 5.45 -20.12 -7.56
N ARG A 63 6.51 -20.10 -8.36
CA ARG A 63 7.25 -21.29 -8.76
C ARG A 63 8.36 -21.68 -7.77
N ARG A 64 8.61 -20.87 -6.73
CA ARG A 64 9.66 -21.09 -5.73
C ARG A 64 9.08 -21.36 -4.36
N LYS A 65 9.73 -22.25 -3.61
CA LYS A 65 9.41 -22.54 -2.21
C LYS A 65 10.15 -21.61 -1.23
N GLU A 66 11.27 -21.05 -1.67
CA GLU A 66 12.13 -20.16 -0.88
C GLU A 66 12.33 -18.82 -1.58
N SER A 67 12.44 -17.76 -0.78
CA SER A 67 12.84 -16.44 -1.25
C SER A 67 14.30 -16.43 -1.69
N LEU A 68 14.69 -15.46 -2.51
CA LEU A 68 16.08 -15.24 -2.93
C LEU A 68 17.05 -15.02 -1.76
N LEU A 69 16.52 -14.70 -0.58
CA LEU A 69 17.25 -14.42 0.65
C LEU A 69 17.23 -15.62 1.61
N GLY A 70 16.70 -16.79 1.18
CA GLY A 70 16.67 -18.04 1.95
C GLY A 70 15.53 -18.16 2.97
N GLY A 71 14.62 -17.18 3.04
CA GLY A 71 13.42 -17.27 3.89
C GLY A 71 12.27 -18.03 3.23
N PRO A 72 11.37 -18.66 4.01
CA PRO A 72 10.20 -19.36 3.47
C PRO A 72 9.29 -18.38 2.73
N LEU A 73 8.96 -18.70 1.48
CA LEU A 73 8.08 -17.86 0.66
C LEU A 73 6.64 -18.34 0.82
N THR A 74 5.88 -17.69 1.70
CA THR A 74 4.46 -17.99 1.89
C THR A 74 3.63 -17.05 1.04
N LEU A 75 3.03 -17.55 -0.04
CA LEU A 75 2.10 -16.76 -0.84
C LEU A 75 0.68 -16.81 -0.25
N PRO A 76 -0.06 -15.69 -0.27
CA PRO A 76 -1.44 -15.68 0.20
C PRO A 76 -2.30 -16.67 -0.59
N SER A 77 -2.92 -17.64 0.09
CA SER A 77 -3.88 -18.59 -0.49
C SER A 77 -5.34 -18.16 -0.30
N LEU A 78 -5.59 -17.15 0.55
CA LEU A 78 -6.94 -16.64 0.80
C LEU A 78 -7.50 -15.96 -0.46
N ARG A 79 -8.53 -16.57 -1.03
CA ARG A 79 -9.36 -16.01 -2.11
C ARG A 79 -10.75 -15.61 -1.65
N HIS A 80 -11.05 -15.73 -0.36
CA HIS A 80 -12.40 -15.45 0.13
C HIS A 80 -12.59 -13.95 0.29
N ILE A 81 -13.54 -13.40 -0.47
CA ILE A 81 -13.98 -12.01 -0.36
C ILE A 81 -15.10 -11.99 0.67
N ASP A 82 -14.81 -11.50 1.88
CA ASP A 82 -15.81 -11.33 2.93
C ASP A 82 -16.38 -9.90 2.93
N ARG A 83 -17.54 -9.72 3.57
CA ARG A 83 -18.20 -8.41 3.68
C ARG A 83 -17.34 -7.38 4.41
N ARG A 84 -16.49 -7.84 5.33
CA ARG A 84 -15.56 -6.99 6.09
C ARG A 84 -14.46 -6.43 5.19
N LEU A 85 -13.90 -7.24 4.30
CA LEU A 85 -12.89 -6.81 3.32
C LEU A 85 -13.49 -5.83 2.31
N VAL A 86 -14.70 -6.09 1.80
CA VAL A 86 -15.37 -5.17 0.87
C VAL A 86 -15.66 -3.83 1.55
N GLY A 87 -16.23 -3.85 2.76
CA GLY A 87 -16.50 -2.61 3.50
C GLY A 87 -15.23 -1.84 3.84
N GLY A 88 -14.19 -2.55 4.28
CA GLY A 88 -12.89 -1.97 4.61
C GLY A 88 -12.17 -1.38 3.39
N SER A 89 -12.16 -2.10 2.26
CA SER A 89 -11.49 -1.63 1.04
C SER A 89 -12.18 -0.42 0.41
N LEU A 90 -13.52 -0.35 0.47
CA LEU A 90 -14.27 0.83 0.05
C LEU A 90 -13.96 2.03 0.93
N LEU A 91 -14.04 1.89 2.26
CA LEU A 91 -13.74 2.98 3.20
C LEU A 91 -12.30 3.50 3.01
N PHE A 92 -11.36 2.57 2.85
CA PHE A 92 -9.95 2.88 2.66
C PHE A 92 -9.68 3.57 1.33
N GLY A 93 -10.28 3.08 0.24
CA GLY A 93 -10.18 3.70 -1.08
C GLY A 93 -10.79 5.10 -1.12
N VAL A 94 -11.95 5.31 -0.48
CA VAL A 94 -12.58 6.63 -0.33
C VAL A 94 -11.66 7.57 0.44
N GLY A 95 -11.05 7.11 1.54
CA GLY A 95 -10.10 7.90 2.32
C GLY A 95 -8.89 8.37 1.49
N TRP A 96 -8.31 7.49 0.67
CA TRP A 96 -7.20 7.84 -0.23
C TRP A 96 -7.61 8.80 -1.33
N GLY A 97 -8.78 8.59 -1.93
CA GLY A 97 -9.30 9.43 -3.00
C GLY A 97 -9.55 10.87 -2.53
N ILE A 98 -10.15 11.03 -1.34
CA ILE A 98 -10.40 12.36 -0.74
C ILE A 98 -9.09 13.01 -0.30
N ALA A 99 -8.18 12.24 0.30
CA ALA A 99 -6.90 12.79 0.79
C ALA A 99 -5.91 13.11 -0.35
N GLY A 100 -6.08 12.51 -1.54
CA GLY A 100 -5.12 12.60 -2.63
C GLY A 100 -3.79 11.92 -2.31
N PHE A 101 -3.77 10.97 -1.36
CA PHE A 101 -2.59 10.24 -0.93
C PHE A 101 -2.86 8.74 -0.89
N CYS A 102 -1.91 7.96 -1.41
CA CYS A 102 -1.79 6.54 -1.15
C CYS A 102 -0.59 6.28 -0.20
N PRO A 103 -0.57 5.18 0.57
CA PRO A 103 0.33 4.99 1.70
C PRO A 103 1.81 4.97 1.31
N GLY A 104 2.14 4.45 0.11
CA GLY A 104 3.51 4.45 -0.39
C GLY A 104 4.02 5.87 -0.62
N PRO A 105 3.40 6.64 -1.54
CA PRO A 105 3.70 8.06 -1.73
C PRO A 105 3.57 8.90 -0.48
N ALA A 106 2.60 8.65 0.41
CA ALA A 106 2.47 9.38 1.66
C ALA A 106 3.73 9.28 2.54
N LEU A 107 4.36 8.10 2.61
CA LEU A 107 5.63 7.93 3.33
C LEU A 107 6.79 8.67 2.65
N VAL A 108 6.81 8.73 1.31
CA VAL A 108 7.82 9.51 0.57
C VAL A 108 7.61 11.01 0.78
N SER A 109 6.38 11.50 0.62
CA SER A 109 6.02 12.92 0.81
C SER A 109 6.20 13.36 2.27
N LEU A 110 6.01 12.47 3.23
CA LEU A 110 6.38 12.68 4.62
C LEU A 110 7.89 12.95 4.76
N GLY A 111 8.72 12.14 4.09
CA GLY A 111 10.18 12.32 4.05
C GLY A 111 10.61 13.62 3.38
N THR A 112 9.82 14.16 2.46
CA THR A 112 10.07 15.48 1.85
C THR A 112 9.53 16.65 2.67
N GLY A 113 8.92 16.41 3.84
CA GLY A 113 8.43 17.45 4.75
C GLY A 113 7.02 17.98 4.46
N GLU A 114 6.22 17.28 3.65
CA GLU A 114 4.88 17.73 3.28
C GLU A 114 3.91 17.62 4.46
N VAL A 115 3.37 18.75 4.94
CA VAL A 115 2.49 18.82 6.13
C VAL A 115 1.20 18.00 5.93
N LYS A 116 0.66 17.97 4.72
CA LYS A 116 -0.53 17.15 4.41
C LYS A 116 -0.23 15.65 4.54
N ALA A 117 0.96 15.23 4.14
CA ALA A 117 1.40 13.85 4.28
C ALA A 117 1.61 13.47 5.75
N LEU A 118 2.16 14.38 6.57
CA LEU A 118 2.26 14.21 8.04
C LEU A 118 0.90 13.91 8.68
N VAL A 119 -0.11 14.73 8.37
CA VAL A 119 -1.47 14.55 8.91
C VAL A 119 -2.07 13.23 8.44
N PHE A 120 -1.93 12.90 7.15
CA PHE A 120 -2.45 11.65 6.59
C PHE A 120 -1.80 10.41 7.21
N VAL A 121 -0.46 10.39 7.31
CA VAL A 121 0.28 9.27 7.90
C VAL A 121 -0.07 9.13 9.39
N GLY A 122 -0.18 10.25 10.12
CA GLY A 122 -0.64 10.25 11.51
C GLY A 122 -2.02 9.62 11.66
N ALA A 123 -3.00 10.06 10.87
CA ALA A 123 -4.36 9.52 10.88
C ALA A 123 -4.39 8.03 10.49
N MET A 124 -3.60 7.63 9.50
CA MET A 124 -3.48 6.23 9.05
C MET A 124 -2.94 5.34 10.18
N LEU A 125 -1.86 5.75 10.83
CA LEU A 125 -1.26 4.99 11.94
C LEU A 125 -2.20 4.90 13.14
N LEU A 126 -2.91 5.99 13.48
CA LEU A 126 -3.92 6.00 14.52
C LEU A 126 -5.07 5.04 14.20
N GLY A 127 -5.56 5.05 12.95
CA GLY A 127 -6.61 4.13 12.50
C GLY A 127 -6.18 2.66 12.57
N MET A 128 -4.97 2.34 12.11
CA MET A 128 -4.40 1.00 12.20
C MET A 128 -4.24 0.55 13.66
N GLY A 129 -3.69 1.40 14.53
CA GLY A 129 -3.52 1.10 15.95
C GLY A 129 -4.85 0.90 16.69
N LEU A 130 -5.87 1.72 16.39
CA LEU A 130 -7.19 1.56 16.97
C LEU A 130 -7.87 0.27 16.48
N PHE A 131 -7.77 -0.03 15.18
CA PHE A 131 -8.32 -1.25 14.61
C PHE A 131 -7.68 -2.50 15.24
N GLU A 132 -6.35 -2.50 15.38
CA GLU A 132 -5.62 -3.59 16.01
C GLU A 132 -6.01 -3.76 17.48
N LEU A 133 -6.18 -2.66 18.23
CA LEU A 133 -6.64 -2.72 19.63
C LEU A 133 -8.07 -3.28 19.74
N LEU A 134 -8.98 -2.86 18.86
CA LEU A 134 -10.36 -3.34 18.83
C LEU A 134 -10.43 -4.82 18.45
N GLU A 135 -9.61 -5.26 17.49
CA GLU A 135 -9.56 -6.65 17.06
C GLU A 135 -8.95 -7.55 18.13
N ARG A 136 -7.84 -7.13 18.76
CA ARG A 136 -7.26 -7.82 19.93
C ARG A 136 -8.29 -7.99 21.05
N ARG A 137 -9.13 -6.97 21.30
CA ARG A 137 -10.23 -7.05 22.28
C ARG A 137 -11.37 -7.98 21.85
N ARG A 138 -11.69 -8.07 20.55
CA ARG A 138 -12.69 -9.03 20.04
C ARG A 138 -12.20 -10.47 20.19
N PHE A 139 -10.95 -10.74 19.83
CA PHE A 139 -10.33 -12.05 20.04
C PHE A 139 -10.26 -12.43 21.53
N ALA A 140 -9.93 -11.49 22.41
CA ALA A 140 -9.92 -11.73 23.86
C ALA A 140 -11.31 -11.99 24.46
N ARG A 141 -12.40 -11.55 23.81
CA ARG A 141 -13.79 -11.76 24.26
C ARG A 141 -14.42 -13.06 23.74
N HIS A 142 -13.83 -13.69 22.74
CA HIS A 142 -14.22 -15.01 22.24
C HIS A 142 -13.00 -15.92 22.14
N PRO A 143 -12.48 -16.45 23.27
CA PRO A 143 -11.65 -17.64 23.19
C PRO A 143 -12.53 -18.74 22.60
N ALA A 144 -12.08 -19.33 21.50
CA ALA A 144 -12.83 -20.34 20.76
C ALA A 144 -13.46 -21.37 21.70
N SER A 145 -14.79 -21.51 21.66
CA SER A 145 -15.42 -22.79 21.95
C SER A 145 -14.83 -23.79 20.95
N ALA A 146 -14.04 -24.71 21.50
CA ALA A 146 -13.31 -25.78 20.83
C ALA A 146 -14.19 -26.65 19.92
#